data_AF-A0A8T5NBB6-F1
#
_entry.id   AF-A0A8T5NBB6-F1
#
_cell.length_a   1.000
_cell.length_b   1.000
_cell.length_c   1.000
_cell.angle_alpha   90.00
_cell.angle_beta   90.00
_cell.angle_gamma   90.00
#
_symmetry.space_group_name_H-M   'P 1'
#
loop_
_entity.id
_entity.type
_entity.pdbx_description
1 polymer ?
#
loop_
_entity_poly.entity_id
_entity_poly.type
_entity_poly.pdbx_seq_one_letter_code
_entity_poly.pdbx_strand_id
1 'polypeptide(L)'
;MSFVEQVKKNLDGKLRIEDGNCGTTHKVLREISRLGGKAITWERPDGVYSKILDNNGIVVGEGEGITWPPAILFALVEGGFFPKEIESQLIKSLQCIIDMEKVAEIYGYGRVVTPVASAYNEVWKNGGRVAIRRNSWGIEVVFIDKENKEMAVGPISYCPTCGTAATLPRAPVLAAKIKEELKDKRNTGKDKYERGIENHFFFKNDRVMCEIIEKGHVLGRASRCCIAYAGVVAEVHAGLAGPKWGALFKEYCKICPVKLCRKGKNTGEEANNLLVSLEKRDLKTDVKMNTYITAIVKKDGEPVGEGIGTICAFSSLMYAAAKCIELRSEIEVVRE
;
A
#
# COMPACT_ATOMS: atom_id res chain seq x y z
N MET A 1 -9.70 29.98 -12.44
CA MET A 1 -8.78 28.99 -11.88
C MET A 1 -9.48 27.64 -11.97
N SER A 2 -8.88 26.67 -12.65
CA SER A 2 -9.45 25.33 -12.76
C SER A 2 -9.43 24.60 -11.42
N PHE A 3 -10.21 23.53 -11.28
CA PHE A 3 -10.22 22.70 -10.08
C PHE A 3 -8.80 22.19 -9.73
N VAL A 4 -8.08 21.71 -10.74
CA VAL A 4 -6.69 21.22 -10.60
C VAL A 4 -5.75 22.33 -10.15
N GLU A 5 -5.82 23.51 -10.77
CA GLU A 5 -5.01 24.67 -10.38
C GLU A 5 -5.26 25.09 -8.93
N GLN A 6 -6.52 25.05 -8.48
CA GLN A 6 -6.88 25.39 -7.12
C GLN A 6 -6.31 24.38 -6.12
N VAL A 7 -6.35 23.08 -6.42
CA VAL A 7 -5.71 22.05 -5.59
C VAL A 7 -4.20 22.27 -5.52
N LYS A 8 -3.54 22.49 -6.66
CA LYS A 8 -2.08 22.76 -6.72
C LYS A 8 -1.71 23.96 -5.87
N LYS A 9 -2.43 25.07 -6.03
CA LYS A 9 -2.21 26.30 -5.26
C LYS A 9 -2.36 26.05 -3.75
N ASN A 10 -3.34 25.25 -3.34
CA ASN A 10 -3.55 24.94 -1.93
C ASN A 10 -2.47 24.01 -1.35
N LEU A 11 -1.75 23.27 -2.19
CA LEU A 11 -0.68 22.34 -1.81
C LEU A 11 0.73 22.88 -2.08
N ASP A 12 0.85 24.10 -2.57
CA ASP A 12 2.14 24.74 -2.87
C ASP A 12 3.05 24.76 -1.64
N GLY A 13 4.29 24.31 -1.82
CA GLY A 13 5.27 24.13 -0.73
C GLY A 13 4.94 23.07 0.33
N LYS A 14 3.86 22.28 0.17
CA LYS A 14 3.42 21.29 1.18
C LYS A 14 3.75 19.84 0.83
N LEU A 15 4.15 19.56 -0.41
CA LEU A 15 4.53 18.22 -0.86
C LEU A 15 6.04 18.05 -0.75
N ARG A 16 6.48 16.94 -0.16
CA ARG A 16 7.87 16.68 0.17
C ARG A 16 8.27 15.26 -0.26
N ILE A 17 9.56 15.03 -0.57
CA ILE A 17 10.06 13.70 -0.95
C ILE A 17 9.90 12.70 0.18
N GLU A 18 10.29 13.10 1.38
CA GLU A 18 9.28 13.41 2.37
C GLU A 18 8.25 12.34 2.49
N ASP A 19 7.05 12.75 2.11
CA ASP A 19 5.75 12.09 2.17
C ASP A 19 5.64 10.81 1.35
N GLY A 20 6.62 10.53 0.48
CA GLY A 20 6.63 9.41 -0.45
C GLY A 20 5.34 9.30 -1.27
N ASN A 21 5.17 8.19 -1.96
CA ASN A 21 3.99 7.95 -2.80
C ASN A 21 2.69 7.98 -1.97
N CYS A 22 2.70 7.30 -0.82
CA CYS A 22 1.53 7.18 0.03
C CYS A 22 1.08 8.54 0.61
N GLY A 23 1.94 9.24 1.34
CA GLY A 23 1.59 10.51 1.97
C GLY A 23 1.18 11.57 0.95
N THR A 24 1.92 11.66 -0.16
CA THR A 24 1.63 12.57 -1.28
C THR A 24 0.23 12.33 -1.85
N THR A 25 -0.12 11.06 -2.12
CA THR A 25 -1.48 10.70 -2.60
C THR A 25 -2.56 11.17 -1.62
N HIS A 26 -2.36 10.94 -0.32
CA HIS A 26 -3.35 11.30 0.69
C HIS A 26 -3.50 12.81 0.85
N LYS A 27 -2.41 13.60 0.73
CA LYS A 27 -2.46 15.07 0.78
C LYS A 27 -3.30 15.63 -0.37
N VAL A 28 -3.02 15.16 -1.58
CA VAL A 28 -3.76 15.62 -2.77
C VAL A 28 -5.21 15.17 -2.71
N LEU A 29 -5.47 13.90 -2.41
CA LEU A 29 -6.83 13.39 -2.30
C LEU A 29 -7.63 14.12 -1.21
N ARG A 30 -6.99 14.51 -0.10
CA ARG A 30 -7.63 15.33 0.94
C ARG A 30 -8.06 16.68 0.40
N GLU A 31 -7.20 17.36 -0.34
CA GLU A 31 -7.52 18.67 -0.91
C GLU A 31 -8.61 18.58 -1.98
N ILE A 32 -8.53 17.57 -2.86
CA ILE A 32 -9.58 17.25 -3.83
C ILE A 32 -10.94 17.06 -3.12
N SER A 33 -10.95 16.28 -2.04
CA SER A 33 -12.18 16.00 -1.29
C SER A 33 -12.72 17.23 -0.57
N ARG A 34 -11.83 18.10 -0.06
CA ARG A 34 -12.22 19.37 0.55
C ARG A 34 -12.94 20.28 -0.45
N LEU A 35 -12.54 20.24 -1.71
CA LEU A 35 -13.18 21.00 -2.79
C LEU A 35 -14.41 20.28 -3.38
N GLY A 36 -14.78 19.10 -2.88
CA GLY A 36 -15.96 18.34 -3.33
C GLY A 36 -15.69 17.27 -4.38
N GLY A 37 -14.43 17.06 -4.77
CA GLY A 37 -14.02 15.96 -5.66
C GLY A 37 -13.83 14.64 -4.93
N LYS A 38 -13.51 13.58 -5.69
CA LYS A 38 -13.23 12.23 -5.15
C LYS A 38 -12.46 11.38 -6.15
N ALA A 39 -11.92 10.25 -5.69
CA ALA A 39 -11.44 9.19 -6.56
C ALA A 39 -12.47 8.07 -6.66
N ILE A 40 -12.63 7.48 -7.84
CA ILE A 40 -13.45 6.28 -8.07
C ILE A 40 -12.56 5.22 -8.69
N THR A 41 -12.62 3.98 -8.19
CA THR A 41 -11.85 2.87 -8.73
C THR A 41 -12.70 1.65 -9.04
N TRP A 42 -12.25 0.88 -10.03
CA TRP A 42 -12.84 -0.37 -10.48
C TRP A 42 -11.74 -1.43 -10.60
N GLU A 43 -12.08 -2.67 -10.24
CA GLU A 43 -11.19 -3.80 -10.50
C GLU A 43 -11.14 -4.09 -12.01
N ARG A 44 -9.99 -4.57 -12.47
CA ARG A 44 -9.76 -5.07 -13.82
C ARG A 44 -8.99 -6.39 -13.75
N PRO A 45 -9.02 -7.24 -14.80
CA PRO A 45 -8.28 -8.50 -14.81
C PRO A 45 -6.78 -8.36 -14.51
N ASP A 46 -6.18 -7.25 -14.95
CA ASP A 46 -4.78 -6.88 -14.86
C ASP A 46 -4.44 -5.94 -13.68
N GLY A 47 -5.45 -5.51 -12.90
CA GLY A 47 -5.24 -4.65 -11.74
C GLY A 47 -6.45 -3.80 -11.40
N VAL A 48 -6.25 -2.49 -11.34
CA VAL A 48 -7.26 -1.50 -10.96
C VAL A 48 -7.17 -0.31 -11.89
N TYR A 49 -8.35 0.16 -12.31
CA TYR A 49 -8.52 1.43 -13.00
C TYR A 49 -9.11 2.48 -12.05
N SER A 50 -8.68 3.73 -12.18
CA SER A 50 -9.05 4.84 -11.31
C SER A 50 -9.38 6.10 -12.11
N LYS A 51 -10.37 6.85 -11.64
CA LYS A 51 -10.74 8.19 -12.09
C LYS A 51 -10.71 9.17 -10.93
N ILE A 52 -10.27 10.39 -11.20
CA ILE A 52 -10.42 11.53 -10.30
C ILE A 52 -11.56 12.39 -10.84
N LEU A 53 -12.57 12.61 -10.01
CA LEU A 53 -13.68 13.51 -10.30
C LEU A 53 -13.48 14.84 -9.57
N ASP A 54 -13.74 15.94 -10.27
CA ASP A 54 -13.86 17.26 -9.67
C ASP A 54 -15.18 17.43 -8.90
N ASN A 55 -15.44 18.64 -8.44
CA ASN A 55 -16.63 19.00 -7.67
C ASN A 55 -17.94 18.99 -8.49
N ASN A 56 -17.86 18.93 -9.82
CA ASN A 56 -19.01 18.83 -10.73
C ASN A 56 -19.20 17.41 -11.28
N GLY A 57 -18.36 16.46 -10.85
CA GLY A 57 -18.36 15.09 -11.38
C GLY A 57 -17.64 14.93 -12.72
N ILE A 58 -16.89 15.95 -13.17
CA ILE A 58 -16.09 15.88 -14.40
C ILE A 58 -14.81 15.11 -14.12
N VAL A 59 -14.44 14.22 -15.04
CA VAL A 59 -13.18 13.48 -14.97
C VAL A 59 -12.01 14.43 -15.25
N VAL A 60 -11.08 14.52 -14.30
CA VAL A 60 -9.90 15.40 -14.39
C VAL A 60 -8.58 14.64 -14.30
N GLY A 61 -8.64 13.30 -14.23
CA GLY A 61 -7.46 12.44 -14.23
C GLY A 61 -7.87 10.97 -14.25
N GLU A 62 -7.09 10.15 -14.94
CA GLU A 62 -7.33 8.72 -15.13
C GLU A 62 -6.02 7.96 -14.94
N GLY A 63 -6.08 6.74 -14.39
CA GLY A 63 -4.87 5.98 -14.14
C GLY A 63 -5.11 4.54 -13.75
N GLU A 64 -4.04 3.76 -13.89
CA GLU A 64 -4.05 2.32 -13.66
C GLU A 64 -2.95 1.91 -12.68
N GLY A 65 -3.15 0.77 -12.03
CA GLY A 65 -2.17 0.23 -11.11
C GLY A 65 -2.53 -1.17 -10.62
N ILE A 66 -1.55 -1.85 -10.04
CA ILE A 66 -1.72 -3.20 -9.46
C ILE A 66 -2.79 -3.28 -8.36
N THR A 67 -3.16 -2.15 -7.73
CA THR A 67 -4.23 -2.04 -6.74
C THR A 67 -4.67 -0.57 -6.59
N TRP A 68 -5.66 -0.25 -5.72
CA TRP A 68 -6.28 1.09 -5.67
C TRP A 68 -5.30 2.25 -5.40
N PRO A 69 -4.43 2.21 -4.38
CA PRO A 69 -3.56 3.34 -4.08
C PRO A 69 -2.62 3.78 -5.23
N PRO A 70 -1.86 2.90 -5.91
CA PRO A 70 -1.05 3.30 -7.06
C PRO A 70 -1.88 3.78 -8.24
N ALA A 71 -3.04 3.16 -8.53
CA ALA A 71 -3.93 3.62 -9.60
C ALA A 71 -4.44 5.05 -9.35
N ILE A 72 -4.79 5.36 -8.11
CA ILE A 72 -5.19 6.72 -7.70
C ILE A 72 -4.01 7.68 -7.86
N LEU A 73 -2.80 7.32 -7.42
CA LEU A 73 -1.64 8.20 -7.58
C LEU A 73 -1.33 8.48 -9.05
N PHE A 74 -1.40 7.46 -9.91
CA PHE A 74 -1.22 7.64 -11.35
C PHE A 74 -2.26 8.59 -11.92
N ALA A 75 -3.53 8.43 -11.56
CA ALA A 75 -4.60 9.33 -11.99
C ALA A 75 -4.40 10.78 -11.51
N LEU A 76 -3.77 10.99 -10.36
CA LEU A 76 -3.40 12.32 -9.88
C LEU A 76 -2.20 12.90 -10.64
N VAL A 77 -1.25 12.06 -11.05
CA VAL A 77 -0.10 12.45 -11.89
C VAL A 77 -0.59 12.89 -13.27
N GLU A 78 -1.34 12.04 -13.96
CA GLU A 78 -1.92 12.34 -15.27
C GLU A 78 -2.87 13.53 -15.23
N GLY A 79 -3.64 13.68 -14.15
CA GLY A 79 -4.51 14.84 -13.94
C GLY A 79 -3.78 16.15 -13.65
N GLY A 80 -2.45 16.15 -13.61
CA GLY A 80 -1.62 17.36 -13.47
C GLY A 80 -1.67 17.98 -12.08
N PHE A 81 -2.04 17.23 -11.03
CA PHE A 81 -2.17 17.72 -9.66
C PHE A 81 -0.83 18.03 -8.96
N PHE A 82 0.29 17.77 -9.62
CA PHE A 82 1.63 17.98 -9.09
C PHE A 82 2.40 19.08 -9.84
N PRO A 83 3.30 19.81 -9.18
CA PRO A 83 4.36 20.57 -9.85
C PRO A 83 5.22 19.65 -10.73
N LYS A 84 5.73 20.16 -11.86
CA LYS A 84 6.46 19.34 -12.86
C LYS A 84 7.69 18.63 -12.27
N GLU A 85 8.34 19.26 -11.29
CA GLU A 85 9.54 18.72 -10.64
C GLU A 85 9.21 17.49 -9.78
N ILE A 86 8.03 17.48 -9.15
CA ILE A 86 7.52 16.35 -8.35
C ILE A 86 6.93 15.28 -9.26
N GLU A 87 6.15 15.69 -10.27
CA GLU A 87 5.52 14.81 -11.25
C GLU A 87 6.53 13.86 -11.90
N SER A 88 7.64 14.39 -12.42
CA SER A 88 8.70 13.60 -13.04
C SER A 88 9.33 12.56 -12.12
N GLN A 89 9.30 12.79 -10.79
CA GLN A 89 9.85 11.88 -9.79
C GLN A 89 8.82 10.84 -9.34
N LEU A 90 7.53 11.22 -9.26
CA LEU A 90 6.44 10.28 -9.01
C LEU A 90 6.27 9.29 -10.16
N ILE A 91 6.44 9.72 -11.42
CA ILE A 91 6.45 8.82 -12.58
C ILE A 91 7.55 7.76 -12.43
N LYS A 92 8.75 8.16 -12.02
CA LYS A 92 9.88 7.24 -11.77
C LYS A 92 9.63 6.30 -10.59
N SER A 93 8.82 6.69 -9.61
CA SER A 93 8.51 5.86 -8.43
C SER A 93 7.29 4.94 -8.60
N LEU A 94 6.63 4.98 -9.76
CA LEU A 94 5.47 4.16 -10.13
C LEU A 94 5.83 3.01 -11.10
N GLN A 95 7.10 2.59 -11.12
CA GLN A 95 7.58 1.54 -12.03
C GLN A 95 6.90 0.18 -11.83
N CYS A 96 6.26 -0.06 -10.68
CA CYS A 96 5.45 -1.27 -10.48
C CYS A 96 4.31 -1.44 -11.50
N ILE A 97 3.90 -0.39 -12.21
CA ILE A 97 2.90 -0.48 -13.29
C ILE A 97 3.38 -1.37 -14.43
N ILE A 98 4.69 -1.42 -14.69
CA ILE A 98 5.31 -2.21 -15.77
C ILE A 98 5.09 -3.72 -15.57
N ASP A 99 4.87 -4.14 -14.32
CA ASP A 99 4.67 -5.54 -14.00
C ASP A 99 3.19 -5.89 -13.73
N MET A 100 2.23 -5.00 -14.01
CA MET A 100 0.81 -5.26 -13.79
C MET A 100 0.33 -6.58 -14.40
N GLU A 101 0.61 -6.79 -15.69
CA GLU A 101 0.22 -8.01 -16.40
C GLU A 101 0.88 -9.25 -15.77
N LYS A 102 2.19 -9.19 -15.50
CA LYS A 102 2.93 -10.30 -14.89
C LYS A 102 2.45 -10.62 -13.47
N VAL A 103 2.06 -9.59 -12.72
CA VAL A 103 1.49 -9.71 -11.39
C VAL A 103 0.11 -10.37 -11.49
N ALA A 104 -0.71 -9.97 -12.47
CA ALA A 104 -2.02 -10.57 -12.73
C ALA A 104 -1.91 -12.01 -13.23
N GLU A 105 -0.86 -12.39 -13.96
CA GLU A 105 -0.62 -13.79 -14.35
C GLU A 105 -0.42 -14.72 -13.13
N ILE A 106 0.02 -14.19 -11.98
CA ILE A 106 0.28 -14.97 -10.77
C ILE A 106 -1.00 -15.21 -9.96
N TYR A 107 -1.87 -14.20 -9.82
CA TYR A 107 -3.05 -14.31 -8.94
C TYR A 107 -4.31 -13.57 -9.42
N GLY A 108 -4.27 -12.97 -10.60
CA GLY A 108 -5.37 -12.26 -11.25
C GLY A 108 -5.61 -10.84 -10.73
N TYR A 109 -6.88 -10.47 -10.71
CA TYR A 109 -7.45 -9.17 -10.31
C TYR A 109 -6.79 -8.52 -9.07
N GLY A 110 -6.75 -7.18 -9.06
CA GLY A 110 -5.97 -6.22 -8.23
C GLY A 110 -5.90 -6.36 -6.70
N ARG A 111 -5.66 -7.57 -6.19
CA ARG A 111 -5.62 -7.92 -4.77
C ARG A 111 -4.27 -8.48 -4.34
N VAL A 112 -3.35 -7.57 -4.08
CA VAL A 112 -1.95 -7.85 -3.70
C VAL A 112 -1.76 -8.49 -2.31
N VAL A 113 -2.74 -8.46 -1.40
CA VAL A 113 -2.50 -8.82 0.03
C VAL A 113 -2.26 -10.31 0.25
N THR A 114 -3.11 -11.16 -0.32
CA THR A 114 -2.99 -12.63 -0.22
C THR A 114 -1.70 -13.16 -0.83
N PRO A 115 -1.33 -12.84 -2.09
CA PRO A 115 -0.07 -13.32 -2.67
C PRO A 115 1.17 -12.80 -1.94
N VAL A 116 1.13 -11.58 -1.41
CA VAL A 116 2.22 -11.01 -0.59
C VAL A 116 2.42 -11.78 0.71
N ALA A 117 1.34 -12.15 1.40
CA ALA A 117 1.42 -12.96 2.61
C ALA A 117 1.99 -14.36 2.32
N SER A 118 1.57 -15.01 1.23
CA SER A 118 2.15 -16.28 0.79
C SER A 118 3.64 -16.15 0.45
N ALA A 119 4.02 -15.08 -0.24
CA ALA A 119 5.42 -14.80 -0.60
C ALA A 119 6.32 -14.72 0.63
N TYR A 120 5.91 -13.94 1.64
CA TYR A 120 6.68 -13.77 2.86
C TYR A 120 6.84 -15.07 3.63
N ASN A 121 5.73 -15.78 3.83
CA ASN A 121 5.75 -17.07 4.50
C ASN A 121 6.70 -18.06 3.81
N GLU A 122 6.71 -18.09 2.50
CA GLU A 122 7.58 -18.99 1.75
C GLU A 122 9.06 -18.59 1.85
N VAL A 123 9.37 -17.30 1.69
CA VAL A 123 10.75 -16.81 1.86
C VAL A 123 11.28 -17.16 3.26
N TRP A 124 10.47 -16.93 4.30
CA TRP A 124 10.86 -17.21 5.67
C TRP A 124 10.99 -18.70 5.99
N LYS A 125 10.07 -19.55 5.50
CA LYS A 125 10.16 -21.01 5.66
C LYS A 125 11.47 -21.57 5.11
N ASN A 126 12.02 -20.95 4.07
CA ASN A 126 13.29 -21.34 3.47
C ASN A 126 14.52 -20.72 4.18
N GLY A 127 14.33 -20.10 5.34
CA GLY A 127 15.38 -19.42 6.10
C GLY A 127 15.80 -18.07 5.53
N GLY A 128 15.06 -17.57 4.53
CA GLY A 128 15.31 -16.27 3.90
C GLY A 128 14.71 -15.09 4.67
N ARG A 129 14.89 -13.90 4.10
CA ARG A 129 14.36 -12.64 4.62
C ARG A 129 13.87 -11.73 3.49
N VAL A 130 13.02 -10.77 3.81
CA VAL A 130 12.55 -9.77 2.85
C VAL A 130 13.08 -8.41 3.27
N ALA A 131 13.81 -7.72 2.38
CA ALA A 131 14.29 -6.37 2.64
C ALA A 131 13.39 -5.32 1.95
N ILE A 132 13.09 -4.24 2.65
CA ILE A 132 12.37 -3.08 2.12
C ILE A 132 13.30 -1.88 2.16
N ARG A 133 13.59 -1.29 0.99
CA ARG A 133 14.52 -0.18 0.81
C ARG A 133 13.77 1.06 0.35
N ARG A 134 14.08 2.23 0.92
CA ARG A 134 13.58 3.50 0.37
C ARG A 134 14.30 3.79 -0.94
N ASN A 135 13.56 4.17 -1.98
CA ASN A 135 14.14 4.62 -3.23
C ASN A 135 13.26 5.75 -3.81
N SER A 136 13.80 6.97 -3.84
CA SER A 136 13.08 8.18 -4.27
C SER A 136 11.79 8.39 -3.44
N TRP A 137 10.65 8.67 -4.08
CA TRP A 137 9.32 8.75 -3.45
C TRP A 137 8.74 7.37 -3.10
N GLY A 138 9.32 6.29 -3.61
CA GLY A 138 8.82 4.94 -3.43
C GLY A 138 9.70 4.08 -2.55
N ILE A 139 9.50 2.78 -2.70
CA ILE A 139 10.30 1.74 -2.05
C ILE A 139 10.62 0.63 -3.05
N GLU A 140 11.66 -0.13 -2.78
CA GLU A 140 11.96 -1.40 -3.43
C GLU A 140 11.83 -2.55 -2.42
N VAL A 141 11.41 -3.72 -2.91
CA VAL A 141 11.34 -4.94 -2.10
C VAL A 141 12.29 -5.98 -2.67
N VAL A 142 13.11 -6.55 -1.79
CA VAL A 142 14.13 -7.54 -2.14
C VAL A 142 13.86 -8.82 -1.39
N PHE A 143 13.81 -9.95 -2.09
CA PHE A 143 13.82 -11.27 -1.47
C PHE A 143 15.26 -11.73 -1.32
N ILE A 144 15.61 -12.22 -0.14
CA ILE A 144 16.96 -12.63 0.23
C ILE A 144 16.88 -14.07 0.76
N ASP A 145 17.77 -14.94 0.32
CA ASP A 145 17.80 -16.33 0.77
C ASP A 145 18.52 -16.51 2.12
N LYS A 146 18.58 -17.75 2.60
CA LYS A 146 19.27 -18.15 3.83
C LYS A 146 20.79 -17.89 3.84
N GLU A 147 21.40 -17.75 2.65
CA GLU A 147 22.82 -17.46 2.46
C GLU A 147 23.08 -15.94 2.38
N ASN A 148 22.05 -15.12 2.64
CA ASN A 148 22.03 -13.66 2.51
C ASN A 148 22.23 -13.15 1.06
N LYS A 149 21.96 -13.98 0.05
CA LYS A 149 22.01 -13.56 -1.35
C LYS A 149 20.66 -13.02 -1.82
N GLU A 150 20.68 -11.94 -2.58
CA GLU A 150 19.47 -11.38 -3.19
C GLU A 150 18.93 -12.34 -4.27
N MET A 151 17.74 -12.87 -4.02
CA MET A 151 17.02 -13.76 -4.95
C MET A 151 16.30 -12.97 -6.03
N ALA A 152 15.71 -11.83 -5.66
CA ALA A 152 14.95 -10.96 -6.56
C ALA A 152 14.86 -9.54 -5.98
N VAL A 153 14.95 -8.54 -6.85
CA VAL A 153 14.78 -7.12 -6.52
C VAL A 153 13.61 -6.57 -7.32
N GLY A 154 12.57 -6.08 -6.65
CA GLY A 154 11.41 -5.47 -7.29
C GLY A 154 11.66 -4.04 -7.75
N PRO A 155 10.82 -3.51 -8.65
CA PRO A 155 10.91 -2.13 -9.10
C PRO A 155 10.50 -1.15 -7.99
N ILE A 156 10.81 0.14 -8.18
CA ILE A 156 10.33 1.19 -7.29
C ILE A 156 8.80 1.20 -7.31
N SER A 157 8.21 1.16 -6.11
CA SER A 157 6.80 0.87 -5.89
C SER A 157 6.15 1.82 -4.88
N TYR A 158 4.81 1.85 -4.90
CA TYR A 158 3.99 2.70 -4.03
C TYR A 158 4.18 2.47 -2.52
N CYS A 159 4.18 1.21 -2.11
CA CYS A 159 4.34 0.76 -0.73
C CYS A 159 4.87 -0.68 -0.72
N PRO A 160 5.26 -1.24 0.43
CA PRO A 160 5.91 -2.54 0.43
C PRO A 160 5.01 -3.71 0.03
N THR A 161 3.69 -3.61 0.21
CA THR A 161 2.76 -4.59 -0.35
C THR A 161 2.76 -4.55 -1.89
N CYS A 162 2.72 -3.34 -2.47
CA CYS A 162 2.81 -3.15 -3.91
C CYS A 162 4.16 -3.64 -4.46
N GLY A 163 5.25 -3.29 -3.78
CA GLY A 163 6.59 -3.70 -4.14
C GLY A 163 6.78 -5.21 -4.06
N THR A 164 6.28 -5.87 -3.01
CA THR A 164 6.37 -7.33 -2.90
C THR A 164 5.65 -8.02 -4.05
N ALA A 165 4.44 -7.56 -4.38
CA ALA A 165 3.70 -8.12 -5.51
C ALA A 165 4.48 -7.92 -6.82
N ALA A 166 5.06 -6.74 -7.05
CA ALA A 166 5.89 -6.45 -8.22
C ALA A 166 7.25 -7.18 -8.20
N THR A 167 7.76 -7.60 -7.05
CA THR A 167 8.97 -8.43 -6.95
C THR A 167 8.71 -9.88 -7.38
N LEU A 168 7.50 -10.41 -7.16
CA LEU A 168 7.18 -11.82 -7.42
C LEU A 168 7.50 -12.30 -8.84
N PRO A 169 7.16 -11.57 -9.93
CA PRO A 169 7.54 -11.97 -11.29
C PRO A 169 9.05 -12.19 -11.50
N ARG A 170 9.90 -11.59 -10.66
CA ARG A 170 11.36 -11.74 -10.73
C ARG A 170 11.89 -12.90 -9.89
N ALA A 171 11.02 -13.60 -9.16
CA ALA A 171 11.30 -14.82 -8.41
C ALA A 171 10.45 -15.98 -8.97
N PRO A 172 10.77 -16.53 -10.16
CA PRO A 172 9.87 -17.40 -10.93
C PRO A 172 9.45 -18.67 -10.17
N VAL A 173 10.35 -19.27 -9.40
CA VAL A 173 10.04 -20.46 -8.59
C VAL A 173 9.01 -20.13 -7.50
N LEU A 174 9.17 -18.99 -6.84
CA LEU A 174 8.24 -18.51 -5.82
C LEU A 174 6.89 -18.12 -6.44
N ALA A 175 6.92 -17.41 -7.58
CA ALA A 175 5.72 -17.02 -8.32
C ALA A 175 4.89 -18.23 -8.75
N ALA A 176 5.52 -19.27 -9.31
CA ALA A 176 4.84 -20.50 -9.72
C ALA A 176 4.18 -21.20 -8.52
N LYS A 177 4.88 -21.27 -7.38
CA LYS A 177 4.35 -21.87 -6.16
C LYS A 177 3.11 -21.13 -5.64
N ILE A 178 3.17 -19.80 -5.60
CA ILE A 178 2.04 -18.96 -5.15
C ILE A 178 0.88 -19.05 -6.13
N LYS A 179 1.16 -19.04 -7.44
CA LYS A 179 0.13 -19.19 -8.47
C LYS A 179 -0.66 -20.47 -8.28
N GLU A 180 0.02 -21.60 -8.07
CA GLU A 180 -0.63 -22.87 -7.80
C GLU A 180 -1.42 -22.85 -6.47
N GLU A 181 -0.86 -22.23 -5.42
CA GLU A 181 -1.55 -22.09 -4.12
C GLU A 181 -2.84 -21.27 -4.20
N LEU A 182 -2.99 -20.40 -5.20
CA LEU A 182 -4.10 -19.45 -5.34
C LEU A 182 -5.09 -19.79 -6.46
N LYS A 183 -4.77 -20.74 -7.35
CA LYS A 183 -5.49 -21.05 -8.59
C LYS A 183 -7.02 -21.16 -8.44
N ASP A 184 -7.50 -21.85 -7.40
CA ASP A 184 -8.92 -22.09 -7.16
C ASP A 184 -9.49 -21.28 -5.99
N LYS A 185 -8.71 -20.36 -5.43
CA LYS A 185 -9.16 -19.53 -4.32
C LYS A 185 -10.05 -18.40 -4.85
N ARG A 186 -11.15 -18.15 -4.13
CA ARG A 186 -12.05 -17.02 -4.40
C ARG A 186 -11.27 -15.70 -4.43
N ASN A 187 -11.42 -14.95 -5.52
CA ASN A 187 -10.81 -13.64 -5.71
C ASN A 187 -11.90 -12.55 -5.65
N THR A 188 -11.94 -11.77 -4.57
CA THR A 188 -12.90 -10.67 -4.42
C THR A 188 -12.74 -9.57 -5.49
N GLY A 189 -11.54 -9.40 -6.06
CA GLY A 189 -11.33 -8.50 -7.19
C GLY A 189 -12.08 -8.94 -8.43
N LYS A 190 -12.07 -10.26 -8.71
CA LYS A 190 -12.88 -10.88 -9.77
C LYS A 190 -14.37 -10.67 -9.53
N ASP A 191 -14.85 -10.97 -8.32
CA ASP A 191 -16.26 -10.79 -7.94
C ASP A 191 -16.72 -9.34 -8.18
N LYS A 192 -15.89 -8.36 -7.82
CA LYS A 192 -16.19 -6.94 -8.00
C LYS A 192 -16.19 -6.52 -9.47
N TYR A 193 -15.24 -7.02 -10.26
CA TYR A 193 -15.21 -6.77 -11.71
C TYR A 193 -16.47 -7.30 -12.40
N GLU A 194 -16.82 -8.57 -12.16
CA GLU A 194 -17.98 -9.21 -12.78
C GLU A 194 -19.31 -8.54 -12.39
N ARG A 195 -19.37 -7.96 -11.20
CA ARG A 195 -20.55 -7.24 -10.69
C ARG A 195 -20.57 -5.75 -11.04
N GLY A 196 -19.50 -5.22 -11.65
CA GLY A 196 -19.38 -3.79 -11.95
C GLY A 196 -19.37 -2.90 -10.69
N ILE A 197 -18.71 -3.36 -9.62
CA ILE A 197 -18.62 -2.64 -8.35
C ILE A 197 -17.59 -1.52 -8.42
N GLU A 198 -17.97 -0.35 -7.91
CA GLU A 198 -17.10 0.82 -7.79
C GLU A 198 -16.68 1.04 -6.34
N ASN A 199 -15.46 1.54 -6.14
CA ASN A 199 -14.98 1.99 -4.83
C ASN A 199 -14.79 3.50 -4.89
N HIS A 200 -15.56 4.25 -4.11
CA HIS A 200 -15.47 5.71 -4.06
C HIS A 200 -14.62 6.10 -2.86
N PHE A 201 -13.47 6.72 -3.11
CA PHE A 201 -12.52 7.17 -2.10
C PHE A 201 -12.53 8.69 -1.99
N PHE A 202 -12.71 9.20 -0.77
CA PHE A 202 -12.66 10.63 -0.48
C PHE A 202 -12.29 10.86 0.99
N PHE A 203 -11.90 12.06 1.37
CA PHE A 203 -11.67 12.44 2.75
C PHE A 203 -12.93 13.00 3.41
N LYS A 204 -13.19 12.56 4.64
CA LYS A 204 -14.20 13.13 5.55
C LYS A 204 -13.65 13.10 6.97
N ASN A 205 -13.66 14.23 7.67
CA ASN A 205 -13.14 14.38 9.04
C ASN A 205 -11.69 13.86 9.18
N ASP A 206 -10.80 14.30 8.29
CA ASP A 206 -9.38 13.92 8.23
C ASP A 206 -9.07 12.42 8.05
N ARG A 207 -10.07 11.65 7.61
CA ARG A 207 -9.94 10.22 7.35
C ARG A 207 -10.37 9.89 5.93
N VAL A 208 -9.79 8.85 5.36
CA VAL A 208 -10.24 8.29 4.08
C VAL A 208 -11.55 7.54 4.32
N MET A 209 -12.61 7.99 3.68
CA MET A 209 -13.84 7.26 3.49
C MET A 209 -13.72 6.41 2.21
N CYS A 210 -14.18 5.18 2.29
CA CYS A 210 -14.47 4.35 1.13
C CYS A 210 -15.95 3.96 1.16
N GLU A 211 -16.62 4.09 0.02
CA GLU A 211 -17.96 3.57 -0.22
C GLU A 211 -17.90 2.54 -1.37
N ILE A 212 -18.49 1.38 -1.14
CA ILE A 212 -18.65 0.31 -2.13
C ILE A 212 -20.00 0.51 -2.81
N ILE A 213 -19.98 0.79 -4.11
CA ILE A 213 -21.17 1.11 -4.90
C ILE A 213 -21.47 -0.01 -5.88
N GLU A 214 -22.72 -0.47 -5.93
CA GLU A 214 -23.23 -1.37 -6.96
C GLU A 214 -24.54 -0.80 -7.49
N LYS A 215 -24.63 -0.55 -8.80
CA LYS A 215 -25.83 -0.01 -9.46
C LYS A 215 -26.41 1.24 -8.77
N GLY A 216 -25.53 2.14 -8.31
CA GLY A 216 -25.91 3.37 -7.61
C GLY A 216 -26.24 3.21 -6.11
N HIS A 217 -26.23 2.00 -5.58
CA HIS A 217 -26.50 1.73 -4.16
C HIS A 217 -25.22 1.50 -3.37
N VAL A 218 -25.13 2.08 -2.17
CA VAL A 218 -24.02 1.85 -1.24
C VAL A 218 -24.21 0.52 -0.54
N LEU A 219 -23.39 -0.47 -0.87
CA LEU A 219 -23.40 -1.79 -0.22
C LEU A 219 -22.67 -1.78 1.12
N GLY A 220 -21.61 -0.99 1.23
CA GLY A 220 -20.78 -0.90 2.43
C GLY A 220 -19.97 0.38 2.45
N ARG A 221 -19.62 0.85 3.65
CA ARG A 221 -18.82 2.06 3.82
C ARG A 221 -17.90 1.97 5.03
N ALA A 222 -16.72 2.60 4.94
CA ALA A 222 -15.80 2.67 6.07
C ALA A 222 -14.93 3.93 6.03
N SER A 223 -14.70 4.53 7.20
CA SER A 223 -13.78 5.66 7.38
C SER A 223 -12.54 5.22 8.17
N ARG A 224 -11.35 5.28 7.55
CA ARG A 224 -10.08 4.78 8.11
C ARG A 224 -8.91 5.71 7.78
N CYS A 225 -7.73 5.37 8.30
CA CYS A 225 -6.52 6.20 8.17
C CYS A 225 -5.90 6.21 6.76
N CYS A 226 -6.14 5.17 5.94
CA CYS A 226 -5.59 5.08 4.59
C CYS A 226 -6.54 4.43 3.59
N ILE A 227 -6.24 4.61 2.29
CA ILE A 227 -7.02 4.10 1.15
C ILE A 227 -7.24 2.58 1.24
N ALA A 228 -6.17 1.80 1.33
CA ALA A 228 -6.27 0.34 1.35
C ALA A 228 -7.13 -0.16 2.53
N TYR A 229 -6.95 0.43 3.71
CA TYR A 229 -7.69 0.00 4.89
C TYR A 229 -9.16 0.43 4.87
N ALA A 230 -9.45 1.63 4.37
CA ALA A 230 -10.83 2.05 4.14
C ALA A 230 -11.53 1.12 3.15
N GLY A 231 -10.86 0.79 2.03
CA GLY A 231 -11.38 -0.11 1.00
C GLY A 231 -11.75 -1.48 1.56
N VAL A 232 -10.80 -2.17 2.20
CA VAL A 232 -11.06 -3.54 2.67
C VAL A 232 -12.11 -3.59 3.78
N VAL A 233 -12.18 -2.62 4.69
CA VAL A 233 -13.26 -2.62 5.70
C VAL A 233 -14.61 -2.34 5.06
N ALA A 234 -14.67 -1.47 4.04
CA ALA A 234 -15.89 -1.24 3.31
C ALA A 234 -16.34 -2.51 2.57
N GLU A 235 -15.40 -3.31 2.01
CA GLU A 235 -15.69 -4.64 1.45
C GLU A 235 -16.26 -5.62 2.48
N VAL A 236 -15.73 -5.62 3.71
CA VAL A 236 -16.26 -6.44 4.82
C VAL A 236 -17.69 -6.02 5.16
N HIS A 237 -17.95 -4.71 5.26
CA HIS A 237 -19.29 -4.20 5.54
C HIS A 237 -20.27 -4.47 4.39
N ALA A 238 -19.78 -4.53 3.15
CA ALA A 238 -20.55 -4.89 1.96
C ALA A 238 -20.80 -6.42 1.81
N GLY A 239 -20.28 -7.24 2.74
CA GLY A 239 -20.40 -8.71 2.65
C GLY A 239 -19.56 -9.35 1.54
N LEU A 240 -18.60 -8.60 0.97
CA LEU A 240 -17.74 -9.08 -0.13
C LEU A 240 -16.56 -9.89 0.38
N ALA A 241 -15.98 -9.48 1.51
CA ALA A 241 -14.88 -10.19 2.14
C ALA A 241 -15.40 -11.31 3.07
N GLY A 242 -14.85 -12.52 2.92
CA GLY A 242 -15.23 -13.64 3.78
C GLY A 242 -14.89 -13.39 5.27
N PRO A 243 -15.61 -14.03 6.21
CA PRO A 243 -15.50 -13.76 7.66
C PRO A 243 -14.07 -13.91 8.19
N LYS A 244 -13.29 -14.86 7.66
CA LYS A 244 -11.87 -15.06 7.97
C LYS A 244 -10.99 -13.85 7.59
N TRP A 245 -11.22 -13.26 6.41
CA TRP A 245 -10.47 -12.10 5.94
C TRP A 245 -10.88 -10.81 6.66
N GLY A 246 -12.17 -10.67 6.98
CA GLY A 246 -12.65 -9.59 7.84
C GLY A 246 -12.07 -9.64 9.24
N ALA A 247 -11.88 -10.84 9.81
CA ALA A 247 -11.17 -11.02 11.08
C ALA A 247 -9.68 -10.66 10.95
N LEU A 248 -8.99 -11.16 9.92
CA LEU A 248 -7.57 -10.85 9.68
C LEU A 248 -7.33 -9.34 9.51
N PHE A 249 -8.24 -8.62 8.82
CA PHE A 249 -8.16 -7.17 8.66
C PHE A 249 -8.55 -6.37 9.92
N LYS A 250 -9.45 -6.90 10.75
CA LYS A 250 -9.73 -6.33 12.08
C LYS A 250 -8.50 -6.44 12.98
N GLU A 251 -7.82 -7.59 12.96
CA GLU A 251 -6.57 -7.80 13.68
C GLU A 251 -5.44 -6.92 13.12
N TYR A 252 -5.30 -6.82 11.78
CA TYR A 252 -4.42 -5.86 11.08
C TYR A 252 -4.57 -4.41 11.60
N CYS A 253 -5.79 -3.99 11.96
CA CYS A 253 -6.04 -2.66 12.50
C CYS A 253 -5.79 -2.52 14.00
N LYS A 254 -6.05 -3.54 14.81
CA LYS A 254 -5.82 -3.48 16.27
C LYS A 254 -4.36 -3.20 16.59
N ILE A 255 -3.46 -3.71 15.74
CA ILE A 255 -2.02 -3.58 15.84
C ILE A 255 -1.44 -2.46 14.96
N CYS A 256 -2.27 -1.62 14.34
CA CYS A 256 -1.76 -0.55 13.50
C CYS A 256 -1.20 0.57 14.41
N PRO A 257 0.11 0.88 14.41
CA PRO A 257 0.74 1.89 15.27
C PRO A 257 0.12 3.28 15.06
N VAL A 258 -0.38 3.52 13.85
CA VAL A 258 -1.11 4.74 13.44
C VAL A 258 -2.39 4.95 14.23
N LYS A 259 -3.07 3.87 14.65
CA LYS A 259 -4.25 3.94 15.53
C LYS A 259 -3.86 4.33 16.96
N LEU A 260 -2.63 4.00 17.37
CA LEU A 260 -2.09 4.26 18.70
C LEU A 260 -1.39 5.64 18.80
N CYS A 261 -0.95 6.23 17.68
CA CYS A 261 -0.22 7.51 17.61
C CYS A 261 -1.07 8.79 17.38
N ARG A 262 -2.33 8.81 17.83
CA ARG A 262 -3.24 10.00 17.95
C ARG A 262 -4.13 10.39 16.74
N LYS A 263 -5.24 11.06 17.09
CA LYS A 263 -6.34 11.57 16.25
C LYS A 263 -5.87 12.64 15.25
N GLY A 264 -6.16 12.46 13.95
CA GLY A 264 -6.35 13.58 13.00
C GLY A 264 -5.25 13.89 11.97
N LYS A 265 -4.11 13.19 11.96
CA LYS A 265 -3.01 13.46 11.00
C LYS A 265 -2.88 12.41 9.89
N ASN A 266 -2.34 12.84 8.73
CA ASN A 266 -2.08 11.98 7.57
C ASN A 266 -0.91 11.02 7.86
N THR A 267 -1.23 9.74 7.86
CA THR A 267 -0.33 8.62 8.18
C THR A 267 0.88 8.50 7.26
N GLY A 268 0.69 8.72 5.96
CA GLY A 268 1.76 8.55 4.97
C GLY A 268 2.76 9.70 4.95
N GLU A 269 2.39 10.88 5.45
CA GLU A 269 3.25 12.07 5.57
C GLU A 269 4.15 11.99 6.81
N GLU A 270 3.57 11.69 7.96
CA GLU A 270 4.31 11.57 9.23
C GLU A 270 5.35 10.45 9.18
N ALA A 271 5.03 9.32 8.55
CA ALA A 271 5.96 8.19 8.37
C ALA A 271 7.24 8.55 7.61
N ASN A 272 7.25 9.69 6.95
CA ASN A 272 8.08 9.91 5.79
C ASN A 272 8.96 11.16 6.02
N ASN A 273 8.42 12.19 6.69
CA ASN A 273 9.21 13.27 7.33
C ASN A 273 10.19 12.75 8.37
N LEU A 274 9.78 11.69 9.07
CA LEU A 274 10.59 10.99 10.04
C LEU A 274 11.78 10.27 9.40
N LEU A 275 11.63 9.73 8.18
CA LEU A 275 12.72 9.05 7.47
C LEU A 275 13.88 10.02 7.16
N VAL A 276 13.60 11.25 6.72
CA VAL A 276 14.67 12.25 6.47
C VAL A 276 15.34 12.75 7.75
N SER A 277 14.60 12.81 8.86
CA SER A 277 15.20 13.06 10.19
C SER A 277 16.19 11.96 10.61
N LEU A 278 16.00 10.73 10.13
CA LEU A 278 16.73 9.54 10.56
C LEU A 278 17.83 9.10 9.58
N GLU A 279 17.79 9.52 8.31
CA GLU A 279 18.86 9.29 7.31
C GLU A 279 20.25 9.73 7.79
N LYS A 280 20.29 10.66 8.75
CA LYS A 280 21.51 11.17 9.40
C LYS A 280 22.09 10.22 10.46
N ARG A 281 21.53 9.02 10.67
CA ARG A 281 21.92 8.07 11.73
C ARG A 281 22.09 6.64 11.17
N ASP A 282 23.01 5.86 11.74
CA ASP A 282 23.35 4.49 11.28
C ASP A 282 22.72 3.39 12.16
N LEU A 283 21.56 2.82 11.77
CA LEU A 283 20.88 1.75 12.52
C LEU A 283 20.23 0.67 11.62
N LYS A 284 19.83 -0.47 12.23
CA LYS A 284 19.24 -1.67 11.56
C LYS A 284 17.89 -2.07 12.18
N THR A 285 16.98 -2.71 11.43
CA THR A 285 15.68 -3.18 11.95
C THR A 285 15.40 -4.63 11.58
N ASP A 286 15.25 -5.49 12.58
CA ASP A 286 14.78 -6.86 12.47
C ASP A 286 13.26 -6.91 12.57
N VAL A 287 12.62 -7.85 11.88
CA VAL A 287 11.17 -8.05 12.00
C VAL A 287 10.88 -9.50 12.25
N LYS A 288 9.98 -9.80 13.19
CA LYS A 288 9.48 -11.14 13.53
C LYS A 288 8.01 -11.26 13.14
N MET A 289 7.53 -12.46 12.83
CA MET A 289 6.10 -12.71 12.66
C MET A 289 5.66 -13.95 13.46
N ASN A 290 4.96 -13.71 14.56
CA ASN A 290 4.26 -14.74 15.33
C ASN A 290 2.75 -14.62 15.05
N THR A 291 2.02 -14.00 15.99
CA THR A 291 0.62 -13.58 15.82
C THR A 291 0.51 -12.28 15.02
N TYR A 292 1.56 -11.44 15.07
CA TYR A 292 1.66 -10.13 14.42
C TYR A 292 3.08 -9.90 13.89
N ILE A 293 3.23 -8.98 12.93
CA ILE A 293 4.54 -8.53 12.44
C ILE A 293 5.12 -7.54 13.47
N THR A 294 6.29 -7.81 14.03
CA THR A 294 6.94 -7.03 15.10
C THR A 294 8.32 -6.55 14.67
N ALA A 295 8.53 -5.24 14.62
CA ALA A 295 9.80 -4.57 14.40
C ALA A 295 10.63 -4.50 15.67
N ILE A 296 11.93 -4.76 15.54
CA ILE A 296 12.94 -4.48 16.57
C ILE A 296 14.05 -3.69 15.89
N VAL A 297 14.26 -2.47 16.34
CA VAL A 297 15.30 -1.60 15.83
C VAL A 297 16.51 -1.69 16.71
N LYS A 298 17.67 -1.84 16.10
CA LYS A 298 18.94 -2.08 16.76
C LYS A 298 19.96 -1.01 16.40
N LYS A 299 20.71 -0.57 17.41
CA LYS A 299 21.94 0.24 17.27
C LYS A 299 23.10 -0.61 17.77
N ASP A 300 24.14 -0.78 16.96
CA ASP A 300 25.33 -1.56 17.36
C ASP A 300 25.01 -3.00 17.83
N GLY A 301 23.93 -3.59 17.31
CA GLY A 301 23.44 -4.93 17.68
C GLY A 301 22.41 -4.95 18.82
N GLU A 302 22.30 -3.86 19.59
CA GLU A 302 21.41 -3.76 20.75
C GLU A 302 20.04 -3.18 20.39
N PRO A 303 18.94 -3.76 20.89
CA PRO A 303 17.59 -3.25 20.63
C PRO A 303 17.40 -1.87 21.28
N VAL A 304 17.14 -0.86 20.45
CA VAL A 304 16.86 0.53 20.84
C VAL A 304 15.40 0.92 20.62
N GLY A 305 14.61 0.04 20.02
CA GLY A 305 13.17 0.25 19.85
C GLY A 305 12.47 -1.02 19.40
N GLU A 306 11.18 -1.15 19.72
CA GLU A 306 10.32 -2.24 19.28
C GLU A 306 8.95 -1.67 18.88
N GLY A 307 8.28 -2.32 17.92
CA GLY A 307 6.84 -2.32 17.98
C GLY A 307 6.15 -3.20 16.95
N ILE A 308 4.83 -3.20 16.95
CA ILE A 308 4.01 -4.27 16.39
C ILE A 308 3.04 -3.67 15.36
N GLY A 309 2.99 -4.22 14.14
CA GLY A 309 2.11 -3.76 13.07
C GLY A 309 2.34 -4.44 11.71
N THR A 310 1.31 -4.55 10.89
CA THR A 310 1.43 -5.06 9.50
C THR A 310 2.32 -4.17 8.63
N ILE A 311 2.88 -4.68 7.55
CA ILE A 311 3.86 -4.03 6.64
C ILE A 311 3.59 -2.55 6.28
N CYS A 312 2.34 -2.13 6.11
CA CYS A 312 1.96 -0.73 5.85
C CYS A 312 1.95 0.18 7.10
N ALA A 313 2.03 -0.43 8.27
CA ALA A 313 2.16 0.08 9.63
C ALA A 313 3.61 -0.10 10.15
N PHE A 314 4.39 -0.94 9.49
CA PHE A 314 5.83 -1.07 9.66
C PHE A 314 6.58 0.21 9.26
N SER A 315 6.06 0.93 8.24
CA SER A 315 6.45 2.31 7.94
C SER A 315 6.13 3.30 9.07
N SER A 316 5.25 2.94 10.00
CA SER A 316 4.97 3.68 11.24
C SER A 316 5.72 3.12 12.46
N LEU A 317 6.46 2.01 12.33
CA LEU A 317 7.41 1.48 13.32
C LEU A 317 8.85 1.86 13.00
N MET A 318 9.09 2.28 11.77
CA MET A 318 10.19 3.15 11.32
C MET A 318 10.24 4.51 12.05
N TYR A 319 9.50 4.68 13.15
CA TYR A 319 9.91 5.53 14.28
C TYR A 319 11.24 5.09 14.91
N ALA A 320 11.84 4.00 14.44
CA ALA A 320 13.22 3.70 14.72
C ALA A 320 14.02 3.41 13.42
N ALA A 321 14.74 4.44 13.00
CA ALA A 321 16.17 4.41 12.75
C ALA A 321 16.80 3.65 11.53
N ALA A 322 16.09 2.85 10.72
CA ALA A 322 16.76 2.05 9.67
C ALA A 322 16.64 2.59 8.22
N LYS A 323 17.72 2.43 7.42
CA LYS A 323 17.73 2.68 5.95
C LYS A 323 17.17 1.51 5.12
N CYS A 324 17.11 0.34 5.74
CA CYS A 324 16.66 -0.91 5.17
C CYS A 324 16.01 -1.71 6.29
N ILE A 325 14.79 -2.18 6.05
CA ILE A 325 14.06 -3.03 6.99
C ILE A 325 14.21 -4.47 6.52
N GLU A 326 14.61 -5.39 7.40
CA GLU A 326 14.74 -6.80 7.06
C GLU A 326 13.75 -7.67 7.83
N LEU A 327 12.85 -8.33 7.10
CA LEU A 327 11.83 -9.20 7.68
C LEU A 327 12.31 -10.65 7.77
N ARG A 328 12.36 -11.23 8.97
CA ARG A 328 12.66 -12.65 9.23
C ARG A 328 11.49 -13.33 9.98
N SER A 329 11.37 -14.66 9.96
CA SER A 329 10.54 -15.34 10.95
C SER A 329 11.42 -15.79 12.12
N GLU A 330 11.13 -15.35 13.32
CA GLU A 330 11.61 -16.00 14.54
C GLU A 330 10.37 -16.53 15.28
N ILE A 331 9.91 -17.73 14.93
CA ILE A 331 9.22 -18.75 15.77
C ILE A 331 8.48 -19.78 14.92
N GLU A 332 8.58 -21.05 15.36
CA GLU A 332 7.87 -22.22 14.85
C GLU A 332 6.35 -22.10 15.02
N VAL A 333 5.62 -22.45 13.96
CA VAL A 333 4.19 -22.73 14.06
C VAL A 333 4.05 -24.18 14.55
N VAL A 334 4.03 -24.39 15.87
CA VAL A 334 3.49 -25.64 16.41
C VAL A 334 1.97 -25.56 16.27
N ARG A 335 1.41 -26.33 15.33
CA ARG A 335 -0.04 -26.53 15.22
C ARG A 335 -0.41 -27.76 16.04
N GLU A 336 -1.19 -27.59 17.09
CA GLU A 336 -2.09 -28.63 17.58
C GLU A 336 -3.45 -28.50 16.89
#